data_AF-A0A1C7LSU2-F1
#
_entry.id   AF-A0A1C7LSU2-F1
#
_cell.length_a   1.000
_cell.length_b   1.000
_cell.length_c   1.000
_cell.angle_alpha   90.00
_cell.angle_beta   90.00
_cell.angle_gamma   90.00
#
_symmetry.space_group_name_H-M   'P 1'
#
loop_
_entity.id
_entity.type
_entity.pdbx_description
1 polymer ?
#
loop_
_entity_poly.entity_id
_entity_poly.type
_entity_poly.pdbx_seq_one_letter_code
_entity_poly.pdbx_strand_id
1 'polypeptide(L)'
;VVLALLKDYQITDVDIDFCESFYTREVGPQLHKPVDDLDPLVDVISPLTPALGLPISTRARPDAQGTMALYLAEGGGKDRLLGLSCRHILIGSEEANIDYVCHRSRPPRDVLLLGRRAFTNFVDSIKREKDNDAADVAKAEASRIKTEGLLDEAEKAMEELGGLLDQVKEWKKINNRVIGHILRSPPIGLGIRTKMKPDEFTVKCFPAETPTGSSNIP
;
A
#
# COMPACT_ATOMS: atom_id res chain seq x y z
N VAL A 1 0.04 25.66 -1.73
CA VAL A 1 1.51 25.73 -1.63
C VAL A 1 2.18 25.16 -2.89
N VAL A 2 1.95 23.91 -3.28
CA VAL A 2 2.57 23.29 -4.48
C VAL A 2 2.35 24.09 -5.78
N LEU A 3 1.12 24.51 -6.08
CA LEU A 3 0.83 25.29 -7.30
C LEU A 3 1.57 26.64 -7.35
N ALA A 4 1.77 27.29 -6.19
CA ALA A 4 2.51 28.54 -6.10
C ALA A 4 4.01 28.30 -6.38
N LEU A 5 4.57 27.22 -5.84
CA LEU A 5 5.97 26.83 -6.09
C LEU A 5 6.21 26.55 -7.58
N LEU A 6 5.35 25.77 -8.23
CA LEU A 6 5.53 25.46 -9.66
C LEU A 6 5.52 26.73 -10.53
N LYS A 7 4.67 27.70 -10.18
CA LYS A 7 4.63 29.00 -10.83
C LYS A 7 5.89 29.84 -10.58
N ASP A 8 6.36 29.90 -9.34
CA ASP A 8 7.55 30.68 -8.96
C ASP A 8 8.82 30.16 -9.63
N TYR A 9 8.93 28.83 -9.80
CA TYR A 9 10.04 28.19 -10.51
C TYR A 9 9.84 28.08 -12.03
N GLN A 10 8.77 28.68 -12.58
CA GLN A 10 8.45 28.67 -14.02
C GLN A 10 8.36 27.26 -14.62
N ILE A 11 7.85 26.30 -13.84
CA ILE A 11 7.60 24.94 -14.29
C ILE A 11 6.18 24.91 -14.88
N THR A 12 6.08 25.16 -16.19
CA THR A 12 4.80 25.43 -16.87
C THR A 12 4.17 24.25 -17.60
N ASP A 13 4.91 23.14 -17.75
CA ASP A 13 4.49 21.97 -18.54
C ASP A 13 4.26 20.76 -17.62
N VAL A 14 3.33 20.91 -16.67
CA VAL A 14 2.98 19.86 -15.69
C VAL A 14 1.47 19.79 -15.57
N ASP A 15 0.92 18.62 -15.87
CA ASP A 15 -0.48 18.29 -15.55
C ASP A 15 -0.57 17.83 -14.09
N ILE A 16 -1.45 18.46 -13.32
CA ILE A 16 -1.62 18.20 -11.88
C ILE A 16 -3.07 17.79 -11.64
N ASP A 17 -3.26 16.54 -11.25
CA ASP A 17 -4.55 16.05 -10.76
C ASP A 17 -4.53 15.91 -9.25
N PHE A 18 -5.52 16.52 -8.60
CA PHE A 18 -5.80 16.31 -7.19
C PHE A 18 -6.75 15.12 -7.06
N CYS A 19 -6.23 13.94 -6.72
CA CYS A 19 -7.06 12.77 -6.44
C CYS A 19 -7.44 12.73 -4.96
N GLU A 20 -8.70 13.02 -4.66
CA GLU A 20 -9.29 12.70 -3.36
C GLU A 20 -9.47 11.17 -3.26
N SER A 21 -8.77 10.53 -2.32
CA SER A 21 -8.88 9.09 -2.13
C SER A 21 -10.08 8.75 -1.25
N PHE A 22 -11.07 8.05 -1.82
CA PHE A 22 -12.15 7.44 -1.05
C PHE A 22 -11.69 6.09 -0.49
N TYR A 23 -11.98 5.85 0.79
CA TYR A 23 -11.66 4.57 1.44
C TYR A 23 -12.79 3.57 1.21
N THR A 24 -12.50 2.49 0.49
CA THR A 24 -13.33 1.28 0.44
C THR A 24 -12.67 0.20 1.30
N ARG A 25 -13.47 -0.47 2.13
CA ARG A 25 -13.00 -1.60 2.94
C ARG A 25 -12.82 -2.81 2.03
N GLU A 26 -11.56 -3.12 1.75
CA GLU A 26 -11.16 -4.24 0.89
C GLU A 26 -10.74 -5.43 1.76
N VAL A 27 -11.04 -6.66 1.31
CA VAL A 27 -10.59 -7.89 1.98
C VAL A 27 -9.06 -7.95 1.93
N GLY A 28 -8.39 -7.94 3.08
CA GLY A 28 -6.93 -7.97 3.15
C GLY A 28 -6.35 -7.26 4.38
N PRO A 29 -5.03 -7.04 4.42
CA PRO A 29 -4.39 -6.23 5.46
C PRO A 29 -4.95 -4.81 5.45
N GLN A 30 -5.19 -4.27 6.64
CA GLN A 30 -5.73 -2.93 6.80
C GLN A 30 -4.73 -1.87 6.36
N LEU A 31 -5.20 -0.95 5.51
CA LEU A 31 -4.43 0.18 5.02
C LEU A 31 -4.76 1.42 5.85
N HIS A 32 -3.80 2.32 5.97
CA HIS A 32 -3.90 3.48 6.86
C HIS A 32 -3.94 4.77 6.04
N LYS A 33 -4.60 5.79 6.58
CA LYS A 33 -4.53 7.14 6.02
C LYS A 33 -3.15 7.73 6.31
N PRO A 34 -2.69 8.72 5.50
CA PRO A 34 -1.59 9.56 5.93
C PRO A 34 -1.89 10.14 7.30
N VAL A 35 -0.88 10.21 8.15
CA VAL A 35 -0.97 10.77 9.50
C VAL A 35 -0.31 12.16 9.53
N ASP A 36 -0.55 12.91 10.60
CA ASP A 36 0.08 14.20 10.82
C ASP A 36 1.57 14.03 11.16
N ASP A 37 2.37 15.08 10.97
CA ASP A 37 3.81 15.06 11.29
C ASP A 37 4.09 14.83 12.78
N LEU A 38 3.10 15.10 13.66
CA LEU A 38 3.19 14.85 15.10
C LEU A 38 2.60 13.50 15.53
N ASP A 39 2.12 12.68 14.59
CA ASP A 39 1.56 11.37 14.90
C ASP A 39 2.67 10.36 15.21
N PRO A 40 2.56 9.56 16.29
CA PRO A 40 3.56 8.56 16.66
C PRO A 40 3.89 7.54 15.57
N LEU A 41 3.00 7.32 14.61
CA LEU A 41 3.19 6.35 13.54
C LEU A 41 3.81 6.95 12.28
N VAL A 42 4.09 8.26 12.25
CA VAL A 42 4.52 8.98 11.02
C VAL A 42 5.72 8.32 10.33
N ASP A 43 6.70 7.86 11.10
CA ASP A 43 7.94 7.28 10.58
C ASP A 43 7.79 5.84 10.09
N VAL A 44 6.70 5.17 10.48
CA VAL A 44 6.50 3.74 10.18
C VAL A 44 5.30 3.48 9.27
N ILE A 45 4.26 4.32 9.26
CA ILE A 45 2.97 4.00 8.62
C ILE A 45 3.01 4.08 7.09
N SER A 46 3.98 4.81 6.54
CA SER A 46 4.13 5.09 5.10
C SER A 46 3.93 3.87 4.16
N PRO A 47 4.52 2.68 4.43
CA PRO A 47 4.32 1.48 3.59
C PRO A 47 2.88 0.94 3.57
N LEU A 48 2.00 1.40 4.47
CA LEU A 48 0.59 1.04 4.55
C LEU A 48 -0.33 2.16 4.04
N THR A 49 0.23 3.27 3.56
CA THR A 49 -0.51 4.42 3.08
C THR A 49 -0.66 4.38 1.56
N PRO A 50 -1.89 4.26 1.01
CA PRO A 50 -2.11 4.17 -0.44
C PRO A 50 -1.56 5.36 -1.23
N ALA A 51 -1.53 6.55 -0.63
CA ALA A 51 -1.07 7.79 -1.27
C ALA A 51 0.41 7.74 -1.73
N LEU A 52 1.25 6.91 -1.09
CA LEU A 52 2.68 6.82 -1.39
C LEU A 52 3.04 5.61 -2.26
N GLY A 53 2.02 4.88 -2.74
CA GLY A 53 2.18 3.65 -3.50
C GLY A 53 2.53 2.47 -2.60
N LEU A 54 1.69 1.43 -2.64
CA LEU A 54 1.89 0.28 -1.76
C LEU A 54 3.02 -0.62 -2.27
N PRO A 55 3.94 -1.07 -1.40
CA PRO A 55 4.90 -2.11 -1.76
C PRO A 55 4.12 -3.41 -2.03
N ILE A 56 4.26 -3.95 -3.24
CA ILE A 56 3.56 -5.16 -3.65
C ILE A 56 4.50 -6.23 -4.18
N SER A 57 4.08 -7.48 -4.04
CA SER A 57 4.70 -8.64 -4.67
C SER A 57 3.61 -9.59 -5.17
N THR A 58 4.01 -10.73 -5.72
CA THR A 58 3.07 -11.81 -6.05
C THR A 58 3.32 -13.03 -5.21
N ARG A 59 2.31 -13.90 -5.09
CA ARG A 59 2.46 -15.17 -4.38
C ARG A 59 3.53 -16.08 -4.99
N ALA A 60 3.67 -16.06 -6.31
CA ALA A 60 4.68 -16.83 -7.03
C ALA A 60 6.10 -16.29 -6.81
N ARG A 61 6.23 -14.97 -6.58
CA ARG A 61 7.51 -14.28 -6.42
C ARG A 61 7.46 -13.34 -5.20
N PRO A 62 7.38 -13.88 -3.97
CA PRO A 62 7.26 -13.06 -2.77
C PRO A 62 8.54 -12.27 -2.46
N ASP A 63 9.66 -12.65 -3.05
CA ASP A 63 10.96 -12.00 -2.86
C ASP A 63 11.28 -10.95 -3.96
N ALA A 64 10.42 -10.86 -4.98
CA ALA A 64 10.46 -9.79 -5.98
C ALA A 64 9.39 -8.75 -5.65
N GLN A 65 9.79 -7.49 -5.58
CA GLN A 65 8.93 -6.41 -5.12
C GLN A 65 8.91 -5.25 -6.12
N GLY A 66 7.77 -4.59 -6.17
CA GLY A 66 7.65 -3.26 -6.75
C GLY A 66 6.55 -2.47 -6.04
N THR A 67 6.00 -1.49 -6.73
CA THR A 67 5.06 -0.53 -6.13
C THR A 67 3.73 -0.53 -6.89
N MET A 68 2.63 -0.43 -6.16
CA MET A 68 1.33 -0.05 -6.72
C MET A 68 1.40 1.41 -7.13
N ALA A 69 1.33 1.69 -8.43
CA ALA A 69 1.57 3.02 -8.97
C ALA A 69 0.37 3.95 -8.78
N LEU A 70 -0.82 3.50 -9.20
CA LEU A 70 -2.03 4.32 -9.23
C LEU A 70 -3.26 3.49 -8.86
N TYR A 71 -4.30 4.16 -8.40
CA TYR A 71 -5.61 3.57 -8.16
C TYR A 71 -6.63 4.17 -9.10
N LEU A 72 -7.49 3.32 -9.66
CA LEU A 72 -8.55 3.70 -10.58
C LEU A 72 -9.87 3.18 -10.03
N ALA A 73 -10.88 4.03 -9.94
CA ALA A 73 -12.24 3.56 -9.71
C ALA A 73 -12.78 2.95 -11.00
N GLU A 74 -13.40 1.77 -10.92
CA GLU A 74 -14.10 1.19 -12.06
C GLU A 74 -15.33 2.05 -12.39
N GLY A 75 -15.33 2.68 -13.57
CA GLY A 75 -16.46 3.50 -14.02
C GLY A 75 -17.78 2.72 -14.16
N GLY A 76 -18.87 3.46 -14.33
CA GLY A 76 -20.20 2.88 -14.56
C GLY A 76 -20.96 2.50 -13.28
N GLY A 77 -20.73 3.23 -12.19
CA GLY A 77 -21.45 3.04 -10.92
C GLY A 77 -21.04 1.80 -10.13
N LYS A 78 -19.85 1.26 -10.42
CA LYS A 78 -19.29 0.12 -9.67
C LYS A 78 -18.33 0.65 -8.60
N ASP A 79 -18.48 0.15 -7.39
CA ASP A 79 -17.64 0.56 -6.25
C ASP A 79 -16.29 -0.18 -6.20
N ARG A 80 -15.77 -0.59 -7.37
CA ARG A 80 -14.60 -1.45 -7.46
C ARG A 80 -13.34 -0.64 -7.67
N LEU A 81 -12.36 -0.84 -6.78
CA LEU A 81 -11.05 -0.23 -6.89
C LEU A 81 -10.11 -1.12 -7.72
N LEU A 82 -9.41 -0.49 -8.66
CA LEU A 82 -8.38 -1.11 -9.48
C LEU A 82 -7.03 -0.50 -9.12
N GLY A 83 -5.99 -1.33 -9.10
CA GLY A 83 -4.62 -0.91 -8.89
C GLY A 83 -3.82 -1.06 -10.18
N LEU A 84 -3.00 -0.07 -10.51
CA LEU A 84 -2.10 -0.11 -11.66
C LEU A 84 -0.68 -0.40 -11.20
N SER A 85 0.00 -1.34 -11.84
CA SER A 85 1.43 -1.55 -11.63
C SER A 85 2.12 -2.04 -12.90
N CYS A 86 3.44 -2.08 -12.89
CA CYS A 86 4.23 -2.55 -14.03
C CYS A 86 4.12 -4.07 -14.17
N ARG A 87 4.08 -4.54 -15.43
CA ARG A 87 4.05 -5.98 -15.73
C ARG A 87 5.18 -6.74 -15.07
N HIS A 88 6.42 -6.26 -15.12
CA HIS A 88 7.57 -6.99 -14.59
C HIS A 88 7.50 -7.26 -13.07
N ILE A 89 6.76 -6.42 -12.33
CA ILE A 89 6.49 -6.60 -10.88
C ILE A 89 5.50 -7.76 -10.67
N LEU A 90 4.45 -7.82 -11.50
CA LEU A 90 3.34 -8.76 -11.34
C LEU A 90 3.53 -10.09 -12.12
N ILE A 91 4.29 -10.07 -13.20
CA ILE A 91 4.60 -11.20 -14.08
C ILE A 91 6.11 -11.23 -14.35
N GLY A 92 6.73 -12.38 -14.18
CA GLY A 92 8.19 -12.54 -14.29
C GLY A 92 8.75 -12.23 -15.66
N SER A 93 10.01 -11.76 -15.67
CA SER A 93 10.80 -11.67 -16.90
C SER A 93 10.93 -13.04 -17.57
N GLU A 94 11.04 -14.08 -16.77
CA GLU A 94 11.11 -15.48 -17.21
C GLU A 94 9.76 -16.04 -17.69
N GLU A 95 8.65 -15.34 -17.39
CA GLU A 95 7.34 -15.74 -17.87
C GLU A 95 7.11 -15.26 -19.30
N ALA A 96 6.40 -16.07 -20.10
CA ALA A 96 6.10 -15.74 -21.48
C ALA A 96 5.49 -14.33 -21.61
N ASN A 97 5.99 -13.56 -22.58
CA ASN A 97 5.50 -12.21 -22.90
C ASN A 97 4.19 -12.27 -23.71
N ILE A 98 3.15 -12.83 -23.10
CA ILE A 98 1.81 -12.93 -23.65
C ILE A 98 0.81 -12.13 -22.81
N ASP A 99 -0.34 -11.83 -23.41
CA ASP A 99 -1.45 -11.21 -22.69
C ASP A 99 -1.93 -12.17 -21.58
N TYR A 100 -1.97 -11.65 -20.35
CA TYR A 100 -2.60 -12.33 -19.24
C TYR A 100 -3.98 -11.71 -19.03
N VAL A 101 -5.01 -12.55 -19.04
CA VAL A 101 -6.36 -12.15 -18.64
C VAL A 101 -6.82 -13.12 -17.54
N CYS A 102 -7.36 -12.57 -16.46
CA CYS A 102 -7.92 -13.36 -15.38
C CYS A 102 -9.20 -14.05 -15.89
N HIS A 103 -9.17 -15.38 -15.92
CA HIS A 103 -10.31 -16.20 -16.33
C HIS A 103 -10.92 -16.90 -15.13
N ARG A 104 -12.26 -16.96 -15.06
CA ARG A 104 -12.98 -17.66 -13.98
C ARG A 104 -12.65 -19.15 -13.87
N SER A 105 -12.13 -19.76 -14.94
CA SER A 105 -11.77 -21.17 -15.00
C SER A 105 -10.38 -21.49 -14.45
N ARG A 106 -9.55 -20.49 -14.11
CA ARG A 106 -8.21 -20.67 -13.56
C ARG A 106 -8.10 -19.95 -12.22
N PRO A 107 -7.28 -20.47 -11.28
CA PRO A 107 -6.99 -19.76 -10.05
C PRO A 107 -6.42 -18.36 -10.36
N PRO A 108 -6.94 -17.30 -9.70
CA PRO A 108 -6.41 -15.95 -9.88
C PRO A 108 -4.97 -15.88 -9.36
N ARG A 109 -4.20 -14.95 -9.91
CA ARG A 109 -2.83 -14.67 -9.45
C ARG A 109 -2.87 -13.61 -8.35
N ASP A 110 -2.66 -14.05 -7.12
CA ASP A 110 -2.68 -13.19 -5.93
C ASP A 110 -1.54 -12.15 -5.95
N VAL A 111 -1.91 -10.93 -5.59
CA VAL A 111 -1.00 -9.83 -5.29
C VAL A 111 -0.96 -9.65 -3.78
N LEU A 112 0.26 -9.59 -3.24
CA LEU A 112 0.53 -9.46 -1.82
C LEU A 112 0.92 -8.01 -1.51
N LEU A 113 0.42 -7.48 -0.41
CA LEU A 113 0.97 -6.29 0.25
C LEU A 113 2.24 -6.71 0.98
N LEU A 114 3.31 -5.93 0.81
CA LEU A 114 4.65 -6.18 1.34
C LEU A 114 5.18 -7.54 0.89
N GLY A 115 6.20 -7.54 0.01
CA GLY A 115 6.99 -8.74 -0.25
C GLY A 115 7.61 -9.30 1.03
N ARG A 116 8.19 -10.50 1.00
CA ARG A 116 8.81 -11.12 2.19
C ARG A 116 9.82 -10.17 2.85
N ARG A 117 10.72 -9.60 2.04
CA ARG A 117 11.75 -8.67 2.51
C ARG A 117 11.15 -7.37 3.04
N ALA A 118 10.22 -6.73 2.32
CA ALA A 118 9.60 -5.51 2.85
C ALA A 118 8.79 -5.76 4.10
N PHE A 119 8.11 -6.89 4.22
CA PHE A 119 7.38 -7.23 5.43
C PHE A 119 8.34 -7.36 6.63
N THR A 120 9.46 -8.06 6.46
CA THR A 120 10.49 -8.14 7.51
C THR A 120 11.03 -6.75 7.86
N ASN A 121 11.41 -5.95 6.85
CA ASN A 121 11.94 -4.60 7.07
C ASN A 121 10.93 -3.68 7.78
N PHE A 122 9.64 -3.82 7.46
CA PHE A 122 8.55 -3.06 8.07
C PHE A 122 8.31 -3.46 9.52
N VAL A 123 8.28 -4.76 9.82
CA VAL A 123 8.21 -5.23 11.21
C VAL A 123 9.42 -4.75 12.01
N ASP A 124 10.61 -4.75 11.41
CA ASP A 124 11.82 -4.29 12.06
C ASP A 124 11.86 -2.77 12.23
N SER A 125 11.23 -1.97 11.34
CA SER A 125 11.12 -0.53 11.54
C SER A 125 10.21 -0.19 12.72
N ILE A 126 9.04 -0.85 12.84
CA ILE A 126 8.13 -0.65 13.98
C ILE A 126 8.83 -0.96 15.30
N LYS A 127 9.60 -2.06 15.37
CA LYS A 127 10.36 -2.41 16.57
C LYS A 127 11.43 -1.38 16.92
N ARG A 128 12.19 -0.92 15.92
CA ARG A 128 13.22 0.10 16.13
C ARG A 128 12.62 1.39 16.65
N GLU A 129 11.49 1.84 16.10
CA GLU A 129 10.83 3.06 16.56
C GLU A 129 10.39 2.93 18.01
N LYS A 130 9.76 1.79 18.34
CA LYS A 130 9.35 1.50 19.71
C LYS A 130 10.54 1.47 20.70
N ASP A 131 11.68 0.92 20.28
CA ASP A 131 12.88 0.87 21.12
C ASP A 131 13.51 2.26 21.30
N ASN A 132 13.43 3.15 20.29
CA ASN A 132 13.86 4.54 20.38
C ASN A 132 13.00 5.31 21.39
N ASP A 133 11.67 5.22 21.27
CA ASP A 133 10.73 5.90 22.18
C ASP A 133 10.96 5.47 23.63
N ALA A 134 11.17 4.17 23.87
CA ALA A 134 11.49 3.66 25.20
C ALA A 134 12.80 4.24 25.77
N ALA A 135 13.80 4.48 24.93
CA ALA A 135 15.04 5.12 25.35
C ALA A 135 14.85 6.61 25.68
N ASP A 136 14.01 7.31 24.92
CA ASP A 136 13.68 8.72 25.16
C ASP A 136 12.86 8.90 26.46
N VAL A 137 11.90 8.00 26.74
CA VAL A 137 11.19 7.93 28.03
C VAL A 137 12.19 7.78 29.19
N ALA A 138 13.05 6.76 29.12
CA ALA A 138 14.02 6.48 30.19
C ALA A 138 14.97 7.66 30.44
N LYS A 139 15.38 8.36 29.36
CA LYS A 139 16.24 9.55 29.44
C LYS A 139 15.49 10.75 30.05
N ALA A 140 14.22 10.93 29.71
CA ALA A 140 13.37 11.99 30.28
C ALA A 140 13.13 11.77 31.78
N GLU A 141 12.82 10.53 32.18
CA GLU A 141 12.68 10.14 33.59
C GLU A 141 13.97 10.36 34.38
N ALA A 142 15.11 9.90 33.85
CA ALA A 142 16.42 10.02 34.49
C ALA A 142 16.87 11.48 34.67
N SER A 143 16.43 12.37 33.78
CA SER A 143 16.85 13.78 33.80
C SER A 143 16.01 14.66 34.72
N ARG A 144 14.85 14.20 35.25
CA ARG A 144 13.92 15.03 36.04
C ARG A 144 13.60 16.40 35.39
N ILE A 145 13.64 16.48 34.05
CA ILE A 145 13.28 17.69 33.31
C ILE A 145 11.82 17.58 32.85
N LYS A 146 10.94 17.93 33.78
CA LYS A 146 9.81 18.84 33.60
C LYS A 146 9.11 18.84 32.22
N THR A 147 8.33 17.81 31.92
CA THR A 147 6.97 17.94 31.38
C THR A 147 6.28 16.57 31.41
N GLU A 148 5.31 16.39 32.31
CA GLU A 148 4.40 15.22 32.32
C GLU A 148 3.86 14.96 30.90
N GLY A 149 3.53 16.02 30.15
CA GLY A 149 3.04 15.90 28.77
C GLY A 149 3.98 15.17 27.79
N LEU A 150 5.31 15.28 27.92
CA LEU A 150 6.24 14.55 27.04
C LEU A 150 6.33 13.06 27.39
N LEU A 151 6.14 12.72 28.67
CA LEU A 151 6.07 11.34 29.10
C LEU A 151 4.74 10.72 28.65
N ASP A 152 3.63 11.43 28.84
CA ASP A 152 2.31 10.99 28.37
C ASP A 152 2.29 10.78 26.85
N GLU A 153 2.93 11.68 26.08
CA GLU A 153 3.08 11.55 24.61
C GLU A 153 3.89 10.32 24.22
N ALA A 154 5.02 10.08 24.87
CA ALA A 154 5.88 8.94 24.57
C ALA A 154 5.27 7.60 25.01
N GLU A 155 4.57 7.55 26.15
CA GLU A 155 3.80 6.38 26.58
C GLU A 155 2.70 6.05 25.56
N LYS A 156 1.95 7.07 25.10
CA LYS A 156 0.94 6.92 24.06
C LYS A 156 1.54 6.42 22.75
N ALA A 157 2.70 6.94 22.33
CA ALA A 157 3.42 6.48 21.15
C ALA A 157 3.77 4.98 21.24
N MET A 158 4.29 4.54 22.39
CA MET A 158 4.62 3.13 22.64
C MET A 158 3.38 2.21 22.58
N GLU A 159 2.23 2.68 23.07
CA GLU A 159 0.95 1.96 22.96
C GLU A 159 0.48 1.83 21.51
N GLU A 160 0.51 2.91 20.74
CA GLU A 160 0.10 2.91 19.33
C GLU A 160 1.01 2.02 18.46
N LEU A 161 2.33 2.13 18.62
CA LEU A 161 3.31 1.25 17.96
C LEU A 161 3.14 -0.21 18.40
N GLY A 162 2.80 -0.44 19.67
CA GLY A 162 2.46 -1.77 20.20
C GLY A 162 1.23 -2.36 19.50
N GLY A 163 0.16 -1.58 19.37
CA GLY A 163 -1.06 -1.96 18.67
C GLY A 163 -0.82 -2.26 17.19
N LEU A 164 -0.03 -1.42 16.50
CA LEU A 164 0.36 -1.66 15.11
C LEU A 164 1.18 -2.95 14.98
N LEU A 165 2.14 -3.19 15.87
CA LEU A 165 2.93 -4.42 15.84
C LEU A 165 2.05 -5.67 16.04
N ASP A 166 1.08 -5.61 16.95
CA ASP A 166 0.14 -6.72 17.20
C ASP A 166 -0.74 -7.00 15.98
N GLN A 167 -1.24 -5.95 15.33
CA GLN A 167 -1.99 -6.06 14.07
C GLN A 167 -1.15 -6.72 12.97
N VAL A 168 0.11 -6.30 12.81
CA VAL A 168 1.01 -6.77 11.75
C VAL A 168 1.51 -8.20 12.01
N LYS A 169 1.51 -8.70 13.25
CA LYS A 169 1.85 -10.11 13.57
C LYS A 169 0.97 -11.10 12.82
N GLU A 170 -0.32 -10.79 12.65
CA GLU A 170 -1.25 -11.64 11.90
C GLU A 170 -0.88 -11.75 10.42
N TRP A 171 -0.20 -10.75 9.87
CA TRP A 171 0.20 -10.69 8.46
C TRP A 171 1.45 -11.53 8.14
N LYS A 172 2.06 -12.16 9.16
CA LYS A 172 3.16 -13.11 8.96
C LYS A 172 2.78 -14.23 7.98
N LYS A 173 1.50 -14.66 8.01
CA LYS A 173 0.94 -15.59 7.03
C LYS A 173 0.71 -14.87 5.70
N ILE A 174 1.26 -15.41 4.60
CA ILE A 174 1.12 -14.83 3.25
C ILE A 174 -0.35 -14.59 2.87
N ASN A 175 -1.28 -15.49 3.26
CA ASN A 175 -2.70 -15.33 2.95
C ASN A 175 -3.31 -14.05 3.53
N ASN A 176 -2.80 -13.61 4.68
CA ASN A 176 -3.29 -12.42 5.37
C ASN A 176 -2.69 -11.13 4.77
N ARG A 177 -1.82 -11.25 3.76
CA ARG A 177 -1.25 -10.15 2.99
C ARG A 177 -1.82 -10.04 1.58
N VAL A 178 -2.73 -10.93 1.18
CA VAL A 178 -3.37 -10.83 -0.13
C VAL A 178 -4.27 -9.60 -0.14
N ILE A 179 -4.02 -8.70 -1.10
CA ILE A 179 -4.79 -7.48 -1.30
C ILE A 179 -5.60 -7.52 -2.61
N GLY A 180 -5.65 -8.65 -3.30
CA GLY A 180 -6.38 -8.82 -4.56
C GLY A 180 -5.60 -9.62 -5.59
N HIS A 181 -6.00 -9.52 -6.86
CA HIS A 181 -5.46 -10.36 -7.93
C HIS A 181 -5.25 -9.59 -9.23
N ILE A 182 -4.32 -10.09 -10.06
CA ILE A 182 -4.06 -9.56 -11.39
C ILE A 182 -5.30 -9.80 -12.25
N LEU A 183 -5.84 -8.76 -12.91
CA LEU A 183 -6.95 -8.89 -13.86
C LEU A 183 -6.47 -9.01 -15.29
N ARG A 184 -5.55 -8.13 -15.67
CA ARG A 184 -5.05 -8.06 -17.04
C ARG A 184 -3.64 -7.57 -17.06
N SER A 185 -2.78 -8.21 -17.86
CA SER A 185 -1.45 -7.75 -18.18
C SER A 185 -1.14 -7.98 -19.66
N PRO A 186 -1.25 -6.95 -20.51
CA PRO A 186 -0.87 -7.05 -21.91
C PRO A 186 0.63 -7.39 -22.07
N PRO A 187 1.04 -7.92 -23.23
CA PRO A 187 2.46 -8.16 -23.51
C PRO A 187 3.21 -6.84 -23.65
N ILE A 188 4.50 -6.84 -23.25
CA ILE A 188 5.40 -5.70 -23.46
C ILE A 188 5.65 -5.56 -24.96
N GLY A 189 5.26 -4.43 -25.55
CA GLY A 189 5.60 -4.06 -26.91
C GLY A 189 6.86 -3.20 -26.92
N LEU A 190 7.91 -3.63 -27.62
CA LEU A 190 9.05 -2.76 -27.92
C LEU A 190 8.71 -1.96 -29.18
N GLY A 191 8.12 -0.77 -29.01
CA GLY A 191 7.80 0.12 -30.11
C GLY A 191 8.54 1.45 -30.02
N ILE A 192 9.43 1.76 -30.96
CA ILE A 192 9.72 3.16 -31.31
C ILE A 192 8.43 3.69 -31.95
N ARG A 193 7.53 4.29 -31.16
CA ARG A 193 6.29 4.85 -31.70
C ARG A 193 5.95 6.19 -31.03
N THR A 194 5.53 7.11 -31.89
CA THR A 194 5.30 8.55 -31.65
C THR A 194 4.03 8.88 -30.85
N LYS A 195 3.25 7.90 -30.40
CA LYS A 195 2.07 8.09 -29.55
C LYS A 195 1.86 6.87 -28.63
N MET A 196 2.00 7.06 -27.32
CA MET A 196 1.66 6.07 -26.28
C MET A 196 0.17 5.71 -26.34
N LYS A 197 -0.15 4.42 -26.22
CA LYS A 197 -1.52 3.94 -25.98
C LYS A 197 -1.62 3.41 -24.53
N PRO A 198 -2.81 3.41 -23.90
CA PRO A 198 -3.00 2.96 -22.51
C PRO A 198 -2.70 1.47 -22.23
N ASP A 199 -2.22 0.72 -23.20
CA ASP A 199 -2.14 -0.75 -23.19
C ASP A 199 -0.81 -1.30 -22.63
N GLU A 200 -0.02 -0.51 -21.90
CA GLU A 200 1.28 -0.95 -21.33
C GLU A 200 1.23 -1.25 -19.82
N PHE A 201 0.05 -1.14 -19.22
CA PHE A 201 -0.10 -1.23 -17.77
C PHE A 201 -0.84 -2.48 -17.33
N THR A 202 -0.42 -3.06 -16.20
CA THR A 202 -1.11 -4.20 -15.60
C THR A 202 -2.16 -3.69 -14.62
N VAL A 203 -3.40 -4.10 -14.85
CA VAL A 203 -4.54 -3.74 -13.99
C VAL A 203 -4.77 -4.88 -13.01
N LYS A 204 -4.74 -4.55 -11.72
CA LYS A 204 -5.15 -5.36 -10.59
C LYS A 204 -6.54 -4.93 -10.15
N CYS A 205 -7.35 -5.86 -9.64
CA CYS A 205 -8.55 -5.51 -8.89
C CYS A 205 -8.36 -5.82 -7.40
N PHE A 206 -8.94 -4.94 -6.59
CA PHE A 206 -9.21 -5.21 -5.19
C PHE A 206 -10.65 -5.78 -5.06
N PRO A 207 -10.86 -6.85 -4.28
CA PRO A 207 -12.19 -7.45 -4.09
C PRO A 207 -13.11 -6.59 -3.23
N ALA A 208 -14.07 -5.91 -3.86
CA ALA A 208 -15.27 -5.44 -3.16
C ALA A 208 -15.98 -6.63 -2.48
N GLU A 209 -16.57 -6.39 -1.30
CA GLU A 209 -17.32 -7.39 -0.54
C GLU A 209 -18.19 -8.24 -1.46
N THR A 210 -18.04 -9.56 -1.38
CA THR A 210 -19.11 -10.44 -1.86
C THR A 210 -20.33 -10.13 -1.00
N PRO A 211 -21.49 -9.74 -1.56
CA PRO A 211 -22.71 -9.69 -0.78
C PRO A 211 -22.91 -11.10 -0.24
N THR A 212 -22.74 -11.26 1.08
CA THR A 212 -23.13 -12.50 1.74
C THR A 212 -24.60 -12.68 1.41
N GLY A 213 -24.89 -13.79 0.74
CA GLY A 213 -26.21 -14.10 0.25
C GLY A 213 -27.26 -13.90 1.33
N SER A 214 -28.40 -13.37 0.90
CA SER A 214 -29.67 -13.36 1.61
C SER A 214 -29.81 -14.57 2.53
N SER A 215 -29.66 -14.37 3.84
CA SER A 215 -30.31 -15.24 4.81
C SER A 215 -31.78 -14.84 4.83
N ASN A 216 -32.53 -15.45 3.91
CA ASN A 216 -33.97 -15.62 4.11
C ASN A 216 -34.19 -16.57 5.30
N ILE A 217 -35.38 -16.38 5.89
CA ILE A 217 -36.18 -17.30 6.73
C ILE A 217 -36.06 -17.05 8.24
N PRO A 218 -37.18 -16.97 8.98
CA PRO A 218 -38.44 -16.26 8.75
C PRO A 218 -38.69 -15.15 9.80
#